data_AF-A0A3C0CG88-F1
#
_entry.id   AF-A0A3C0CG88-F1
#
_cell.length_a   1.000
_cell.length_b   1.000
_cell.length_c   1.000
_cell.angle_alpha   90.00
_cell.angle_beta   90.00
_cell.angle_gamma   90.00
#
_symmetry.space_group_name_H-M   'P 1'
#
loop_
_entity.id
_entity.type
_entity.pdbx_description
1 polymer ?
#
loop_
_entity_poly.entity_id
_entity_poly.type
_entity_poly.pdbx_seq_one_letter_code
_entity_poly.pdbx_strand_id
1 'polypeptide(L)'
;MEIFKTADYNEGEYTIYRKLHVSCSTAGGNEKMMDHQLMQKVGIITQKVAMAFFPLKEGERIPTIDELSHRLKASHGTIQAAFQLLKEDRAVELNSRGHLGTFLTYIDRLKLLEIAGFKTMVGVMPLPYSKKYEGLATGIYTTLERHGLHAALAFMRGSNNRLKGLEEKRYDFAVLSQLTAQYYIDRGENIRIVENFGKFTYVGRHVLLLREDDPARESDRFEGYKIGVDSSSVDQKTLTKEFFGEKDVEYIPLVYSQIVPFLRMKKIDAAVWNLDDIDLAANHLAYRALDNRRLNIVDTEAVVVCLSENGFVYQILKTMLDRREVLDCQKGVLSDEIMPKY
;
A
#
# COMPACT_ATOMS: atom_id res chain seq x y z
N MET A 1 -5.01 40.53 -10.53
CA MET A 1 -4.50 39.81 -9.35
C MET A 1 -5.47 38.65 -9.12
N GLU A 2 -5.09 37.50 -9.69
CA GLU A 2 -5.87 36.28 -9.92
C GLU A 2 -6.35 35.67 -8.58
N ILE A 3 -7.65 35.45 -8.35
CA ILE A 3 -8.49 34.29 -8.73
C ILE A 3 -7.79 32.93 -8.53
N PHE A 4 -7.87 32.40 -7.30
CA PHE A 4 -7.76 30.97 -7.03
C PHE A 4 -9.08 30.28 -7.40
N LYS A 5 -9.05 29.36 -8.37
CA LYS A 5 -10.07 28.33 -8.56
C LYS A 5 -9.52 26.98 -8.11
N THR A 6 -10.25 26.37 -7.20
CA THR A 6 -10.13 24.99 -6.75
C THR A 6 -10.30 24.02 -7.91
N ALA A 7 -9.44 23.01 -7.97
CA ALA A 7 -9.50 21.92 -8.92
C ALA A 7 -10.46 20.84 -8.40
N ASP A 8 -11.62 20.69 -9.05
CA ASP A 8 -12.48 19.52 -8.90
C ASP A 8 -12.00 18.43 -9.89
N TYR A 9 -11.46 17.33 -9.36
CA TYR A 9 -11.22 16.10 -10.10
C TYR A 9 -12.51 15.27 -10.11
N ASN A 10 -13.22 15.25 -11.23
CA ASN A 10 -14.47 14.48 -11.35
C ASN A 10 -14.73 13.94 -12.78
N GLU A 11 -13.73 13.30 -13.38
CA GLU A 11 -13.88 12.67 -14.71
C GLU A 11 -14.55 11.28 -14.68
N GLY A 12 -14.64 10.63 -13.52
CA GLY A 12 -15.28 9.31 -13.39
C GLY A 12 -16.81 9.36 -13.51
N GLU A 13 -17.42 10.41 -12.96
CA GLU A 13 -18.86 10.62 -13.01
C GLU A 13 -19.38 10.73 -14.46
N TYR A 14 -18.68 11.47 -15.33
CA TYR A 14 -19.15 11.79 -16.68
C TYR A 14 -19.35 10.58 -17.63
N THR A 15 -18.64 9.47 -17.42
CA THR A 15 -18.69 8.33 -18.36
C THR A 15 -19.98 7.51 -18.20
N ILE A 16 -20.44 7.32 -16.97
CA ILE A 16 -21.72 6.63 -16.68
C ILE A 16 -22.89 7.55 -17.08
N TYR A 17 -22.80 8.85 -16.80
CA TYR A 17 -23.84 9.82 -17.19
C TYR A 17 -24.04 9.91 -18.71
N ARG A 18 -22.96 9.84 -19.51
CA ARG A 18 -23.07 9.86 -20.98
C ARG A 18 -23.83 8.66 -21.55
N LYS A 19 -23.66 7.46 -21.00
CA LYS A 19 -24.39 6.26 -21.45
C LYS A 19 -25.88 6.33 -21.10
N LEU A 20 -26.23 6.84 -19.91
CA LEU A 20 -27.61 6.98 -19.46
C LEU A 20 -28.39 8.10 -20.19
N HIS A 21 -27.70 9.14 -20.70
CA HIS A 21 -28.34 10.25 -21.40
C HIS A 21 -28.79 9.96 -22.84
N VAL A 22 -28.25 8.92 -23.50
CA VAL A 22 -28.61 8.59 -24.90
C VAL A 22 -30.05 8.06 -25.02
N SER A 23 -30.69 7.68 -23.90
CA SER A 23 -32.01 7.04 -23.87
C SER A 23 -33.20 7.96 -23.54
N CYS A 24 -33.01 9.25 -23.24
CA CYS A 24 -34.12 10.09 -22.77
C CYS A 24 -34.08 11.50 -23.36
N SER A 25 -34.78 11.72 -24.49
CA SER A 25 -35.00 13.05 -25.06
C SER A 25 -36.49 13.32 -25.23
N THR A 26 -37.13 13.82 -24.17
CA THR A 26 -38.18 14.89 -24.14
C THR A 26 -38.94 14.86 -22.80
N ALA A 27 -38.59 15.71 -21.83
CA ALA A 27 -39.36 15.94 -20.60
C ALA A 27 -38.99 17.30 -19.95
N GLY A 28 -39.91 17.89 -19.18
CA GLY A 28 -39.83 19.25 -18.63
C GLY A 28 -38.81 19.41 -17.47
N GLY A 29 -38.49 20.66 -17.11
CA GLY A 29 -37.37 21.00 -16.21
C GLY A 29 -37.39 20.38 -14.80
N ASN A 30 -38.56 20.08 -14.23
CA ASN A 30 -38.68 19.44 -12.92
C ASN A 30 -38.57 17.91 -12.99
N GLU A 31 -39.09 17.30 -14.06
CA GLU A 31 -38.90 15.87 -14.36
C GLU A 31 -37.44 15.58 -14.70
N LYS A 32 -36.78 16.44 -15.49
CA LYS A 32 -35.34 16.34 -15.79
C LYS A 32 -34.48 16.37 -14.53
N MET A 33 -34.81 17.20 -13.55
CA MET A 33 -34.05 17.29 -12.30
C MET A 33 -34.26 16.04 -11.42
N MET A 34 -35.48 15.51 -11.38
CA MET A 34 -35.80 14.28 -10.63
C MET A 34 -35.20 13.03 -11.30
N ASP A 35 -35.23 12.97 -12.64
CA ASP A 35 -34.60 11.93 -13.46
C ASP A 35 -33.07 11.94 -13.32
N HIS A 36 -32.45 13.13 -13.29
CA HIS A 36 -31.02 13.29 -13.02
C HIS A 36 -30.64 12.81 -11.60
N GLN A 37 -31.43 13.13 -10.58
CA GLN A 37 -31.21 12.62 -9.22
C GLN A 37 -31.36 11.09 -9.13
N LEU A 38 -32.31 10.53 -9.89
CA LEU A 38 -32.53 9.10 -9.95
C LEU A 38 -31.36 8.39 -10.65
N MET A 39 -30.90 8.94 -11.78
CA MET A 39 -29.71 8.46 -12.51
C MET A 39 -28.44 8.53 -11.65
N GLN A 40 -28.25 9.62 -10.90
CA GLN A 40 -27.14 9.75 -9.95
C GLN A 40 -27.18 8.66 -8.87
N LYS A 41 -28.36 8.39 -8.29
CA LYS A 41 -28.54 7.31 -7.30
C LYS A 41 -28.24 5.93 -7.91
N VAL A 42 -28.72 5.65 -9.12
CA VAL A 42 -28.44 4.39 -9.81
C VAL A 42 -26.94 4.24 -10.07
N GLY A 43 -26.25 5.30 -10.51
CA GLY A 43 -24.80 5.28 -10.72
C GLY A 43 -24.01 4.94 -9.44
N ILE A 44 -24.32 5.62 -8.33
CA ILE A 44 -23.67 5.37 -7.02
C ILE A 44 -23.92 3.94 -6.53
N ILE A 45 -25.15 3.43 -6.70
CA ILE A 45 -25.47 2.05 -6.32
C ILE A 45 -24.78 1.05 -7.24
N THR A 46 -24.66 1.35 -8.53
CA THR A 46 -23.95 0.51 -9.50
C THR A 46 -22.47 0.41 -9.13
N GLN A 47 -21.81 1.52 -8.76
CA GLN A 47 -20.46 1.53 -8.19
C GLN A 47 -20.35 0.59 -6.98
N LYS A 48 -21.26 0.71 -6.01
CA LYS A 48 -21.23 -0.12 -4.79
C LYS A 48 -21.50 -1.60 -5.07
N VAL A 49 -22.36 -1.93 -6.03
CA VAL A 49 -22.58 -3.31 -6.46
C VAL A 49 -21.34 -3.85 -7.17
N ALA A 50 -20.68 -3.05 -8.02
CA ALA A 50 -19.43 -3.44 -8.66
C ALA A 50 -18.34 -3.77 -7.62
N MET A 51 -18.19 -2.92 -6.59
CA MET A 51 -17.29 -3.17 -5.46
C MET A 51 -17.63 -4.46 -4.71
N ALA A 52 -18.93 -4.76 -4.54
CA ALA A 52 -19.38 -5.97 -3.88
C ALA A 52 -19.16 -7.25 -4.71
N PHE A 53 -19.19 -7.13 -6.04
CA PHE A 53 -18.98 -8.26 -6.96
C PHE A 53 -17.49 -8.49 -7.24
N PHE A 54 -16.66 -7.46 -7.13
CA PHE A 54 -15.23 -7.53 -7.37
C PHE A 54 -14.56 -8.74 -6.69
N PRO A 55 -14.72 -9.04 -5.39
CA PRO A 55 -14.02 -10.16 -4.77
C PRO A 55 -14.55 -11.56 -5.17
N LEU A 56 -15.69 -11.63 -5.87
CA LEU A 56 -16.32 -12.91 -6.21
C LEU A 56 -15.51 -13.67 -7.28
N LYS A 57 -15.72 -14.99 -7.31
CA LYS A 57 -15.19 -15.89 -8.33
C LYS A 57 -16.29 -16.44 -9.21
N GLU A 58 -15.95 -16.78 -10.44
CA GLU A 58 -16.86 -17.51 -11.33
C GLU A 58 -17.31 -18.82 -10.67
N GLY A 59 -18.59 -19.13 -10.79
CA GLY A 59 -19.25 -20.22 -10.10
C GLY A 59 -19.79 -19.89 -8.72
N GLU A 60 -19.47 -18.74 -8.13
CA GLU A 60 -20.03 -18.33 -6.84
C GLU A 60 -21.44 -17.77 -6.97
N ARG A 61 -22.25 -17.95 -5.91
CA ARG A 61 -23.57 -17.34 -5.80
C ARG A 61 -23.42 -15.86 -5.45
N ILE A 62 -24.05 -14.98 -6.22
CA ILE A 62 -24.06 -13.54 -5.93
C ILE A 62 -25.02 -13.22 -4.77
N PRO A 63 -24.79 -12.11 -4.04
CA PRO A 63 -25.76 -11.58 -3.11
C PRO A 63 -27.12 -11.34 -3.78
N THR A 64 -28.20 -11.62 -3.06
CA THR A 64 -29.56 -11.40 -3.58
C THR A 64 -29.89 -9.91 -3.67
N ILE A 65 -30.94 -9.58 -4.43
CA ILE A 65 -31.44 -8.20 -4.51
C ILE A 65 -31.83 -7.70 -3.11
N ASP A 66 -32.44 -8.54 -2.29
CA ASP A 66 -32.89 -8.20 -0.94
C ASP A 66 -31.71 -7.94 0.01
N GLU A 67 -30.67 -8.78 -0.07
CA GLU A 67 -29.43 -8.60 0.70
C GLU A 67 -28.72 -7.30 0.33
N LEU A 68 -28.60 -7.00 -0.97
CA LEU A 68 -27.98 -5.75 -1.44
C LEU A 68 -28.83 -4.52 -1.14
N SER A 69 -30.15 -4.62 -1.26
CA SER A 69 -31.11 -3.58 -0.89
C SER A 69 -30.92 -3.16 0.57
N HIS A 70 -30.89 -4.13 1.49
CA HIS A 70 -30.65 -3.87 2.91
C HIS A 70 -29.25 -3.31 3.18
N ARG A 71 -28.21 -3.95 2.62
CA ARG A 71 -26.81 -3.55 2.86
C ARG A 71 -26.48 -2.17 2.31
N LEU A 72 -27.01 -1.82 1.13
CA LEU A 72 -26.71 -0.57 0.43
C LEU A 72 -27.76 0.52 0.66
N LYS A 73 -28.85 0.20 1.40
CA LYS A 73 -29.99 1.08 1.67
C LYS A 73 -30.59 1.64 0.37
N ALA A 74 -30.85 0.76 -0.59
CA ALA A 74 -31.34 1.10 -1.93
C ALA A 74 -32.62 0.33 -2.27
N SER A 75 -33.47 0.89 -3.12
CA SER A 75 -34.69 0.18 -3.56
C SER A 75 -34.34 -1.03 -4.42
N HIS A 76 -35.24 -2.03 -4.46
CA HIS A 76 -35.03 -3.23 -5.27
C HIS A 76 -34.89 -2.88 -6.76
N GLY A 77 -35.67 -1.93 -7.26
CA GLY A 77 -35.57 -1.44 -8.63
C GLY A 77 -34.20 -0.81 -8.93
N THR A 78 -33.60 -0.11 -7.97
CA THR A 78 -32.24 0.46 -8.12
C THR A 78 -31.17 -0.62 -8.18
N ILE A 79 -31.28 -1.68 -7.36
CA ILE A 79 -30.36 -2.83 -7.41
C ILE A 79 -30.51 -3.60 -8.74
N GLN A 80 -31.75 -3.80 -9.20
CA GLN A 80 -32.02 -4.43 -10.49
C GLN A 80 -31.44 -3.62 -11.66
N ALA A 81 -31.60 -2.30 -11.65
CA ALA A 81 -30.98 -1.42 -12.64
C ALA A 81 -29.46 -1.51 -12.60
N ALA A 82 -28.84 -1.53 -11.41
CA ALA A 82 -27.40 -1.75 -11.27
C ALA A 82 -26.94 -3.08 -11.88
N PHE A 83 -27.66 -4.18 -11.63
CA PHE A 83 -27.35 -5.49 -12.23
C PHE A 83 -27.45 -5.44 -13.75
N GLN A 84 -28.48 -4.75 -14.26
CA GLN A 84 -28.67 -4.60 -15.69
C GLN A 84 -27.53 -3.83 -16.34
N LEU A 85 -27.10 -2.71 -15.74
CA LEU A 85 -25.95 -1.93 -16.21
C LEU A 85 -24.64 -2.74 -16.20
N LEU A 86 -24.36 -3.50 -15.13
CA LEU A 86 -23.17 -4.36 -15.08
C LEU A 86 -23.16 -5.43 -16.19
N LYS A 87 -24.33 -6.00 -16.54
CA LYS A 87 -24.44 -6.95 -17.66
C LYS A 87 -24.31 -6.26 -19.02
N GLU A 88 -24.93 -5.10 -19.21
CA GLU A 88 -24.87 -4.32 -20.46
C GLU A 88 -23.45 -3.87 -20.78
N ASP A 89 -22.69 -3.46 -19.77
CA ASP A 89 -21.27 -3.14 -19.90
C ASP A 89 -20.39 -4.40 -20.04
N ARG A 90 -20.99 -5.60 -19.97
CA ARG A 90 -20.31 -6.90 -19.99
C ARG A 90 -19.24 -6.99 -18.91
N ALA A 91 -19.51 -6.41 -17.74
CA ALA A 91 -18.66 -6.52 -16.57
C ALA A 91 -18.90 -7.86 -15.86
N VAL A 92 -20.11 -8.41 -15.97
CA VAL A 92 -20.46 -9.74 -15.44
C VAL A 92 -21.47 -10.45 -16.33
N GLU A 93 -21.47 -11.79 -16.27
CA GLU A 93 -22.60 -12.61 -16.70
C GLU A 93 -23.17 -13.37 -15.50
N LEU A 94 -24.50 -13.44 -15.45
CA LEU A 94 -25.24 -14.00 -14.32
C LEU A 94 -26.21 -15.06 -14.82
N ASN A 95 -26.24 -16.20 -14.15
CA ASN A 95 -27.18 -17.30 -14.41
C ASN A 95 -28.13 -17.48 -13.23
N SER A 96 -29.41 -17.17 -13.43
CA SER A 96 -30.46 -17.40 -12.44
C SER A 96 -30.93 -18.85 -12.47
N ARG A 97 -30.84 -19.53 -11.32
CA ARG A 97 -31.25 -20.94 -11.15
C ARG A 97 -32.47 -21.07 -10.23
N GLY A 98 -33.37 -20.08 -10.26
CA GLY A 98 -34.60 -20.06 -9.45
C GLY A 98 -34.29 -20.13 -7.96
N HIS A 99 -34.84 -21.13 -7.26
CA HIS A 99 -34.69 -21.32 -5.81
C HIS A 99 -33.23 -21.49 -5.35
N LEU A 100 -32.33 -21.91 -6.25
CA LEU A 100 -30.89 -22.06 -5.94
C LEU A 100 -30.16 -20.70 -5.88
N GLY A 101 -30.79 -19.63 -6.37
CA GLY A 101 -30.21 -18.29 -6.46
C GLY A 101 -29.56 -18.00 -7.81
N THR A 102 -28.85 -16.87 -7.86
CA THR A 102 -28.15 -16.40 -9.06
C THR A 102 -26.66 -16.61 -8.91
N PHE A 103 -26.02 -17.15 -9.94
CA PHE A 103 -24.60 -17.47 -9.96
C PHE A 103 -23.86 -16.60 -10.96
N LEU A 104 -22.65 -16.18 -10.58
CA LEU A 104 -21.72 -15.46 -11.44
C LEU A 104 -21.07 -16.45 -12.40
N THR A 105 -21.28 -16.29 -13.71
CA THR A 105 -20.69 -17.18 -14.73
C THR A 105 -19.49 -16.57 -15.44
N TYR A 106 -19.36 -15.25 -15.41
CA TYR A 106 -18.24 -14.51 -15.98
C TYR A 106 -18.01 -13.22 -15.18
N ILE A 107 -16.77 -12.79 -15.03
CA ILE A 107 -16.40 -11.54 -14.38
C ILE A 107 -15.22 -10.84 -15.06
N ASP A 108 -15.43 -9.57 -15.45
CA ASP A 108 -14.39 -8.68 -15.93
C ASP A 108 -14.00 -7.70 -14.82
N ARG A 109 -12.88 -7.97 -14.16
CA ARG A 109 -12.41 -7.20 -13.00
C ARG A 109 -12.06 -5.76 -13.36
N LEU A 110 -11.48 -5.53 -14.54
CA LEU A 110 -11.06 -4.20 -14.96
C LEU A 110 -12.27 -3.31 -15.22
N LYS A 111 -13.31 -3.84 -15.84
CA LYS A 111 -14.57 -3.11 -15.97
C LYS A 111 -15.25 -2.85 -14.64
N LEU A 112 -15.21 -3.80 -13.70
CA LEU A 112 -15.75 -3.55 -12.37
C LEU A 112 -14.99 -2.43 -11.64
N LEU A 113 -13.67 -2.32 -11.80
CA LEU A 113 -12.88 -1.20 -11.27
C LEU A 113 -13.26 0.12 -11.95
N GLU A 114 -13.37 0.14 -13.28
CA GLU A 114 -13.79 1.31 -14.05
C GLU A 114 -15.17 1.80 -13.58
N ILE A 115 -16.15 0.89 -13.48
CA ILE A 115 -17.50 1.19 -13.02
C ILE A 115 -17.50 1.64 -11.56
N ALA A 116 -16.64 1.06 -10.71
CA ALA A 116 -16.46 1.48 -9.31
C ALA A 116 -15.77 2.85 -9.19
N GLY A 117 -15.31 3.45 -10.28
CA GLY A 117 -14.59 4.73 -10.30
C GLY A 117 -13.15 4.62 -9.81
N PHE A 118 -12.57 3.41 -9.76
CA PHE A 118 -11.21 3.17 -9.30
C PHE A 118 -10.27 3.02 -10.50
N LYS A 119 -9.55 4.08 -10.84
CA LYS A 119 -8.70 4.13 -12.04
C LYS A 119 -7.22 3.84 -11.75
N THR A 120 -6.69 4.45 -10.71
CA THR A 120 -5.27 4.42 -10.38
C THR A 120 -5.10 4.03 -8.92
N MET A 121 -4.18 3.11 -8.65
CA MET A 121 -3.75 2.79 -7.31
C MET A 121 -2.46 3.53 -6.97
N VAL A 122 -2.46 4.30 -5.89
CA VAL A 122 -1.29 5.07 -5.45
C VAL A 122 -0.69 4.44 -4.20
N GLY A 123 0.49 3.83 -4.36
CA GLY A 123 1.27 3.28 -3.25
C GLY A 123 2.28 4.28 -2.72
N VAL A 124 2.69 4.12 -1.46
CA VAL A 124 3.83 4.85 -0.90
C VAL A 124 4.87 3.90 -0.29
N MET A 125 6.15 4.13 -0.57
CA MET A 125 7.23 3.28 -0.10
C MET A 125 8.50 4.09 0.25
N PRO A 126 9.52 3.47 0.88
CA PRO A 126 10.81 4.13 1.09
C PRO A 126 11.44 4.54 -0.22
N LEU A 127 12.32 5.54 -0.15
CA LEU A 127 13.15 5.89 -1.30
C LEU A 127 14.00 4.68 -1.74
N PRO A 128 14.10 4.44 -3.07
CA PRO A 128 14.72 3.24 -3.61
C PRO A 128 16.24 3.39 -3.64
N TYR A 129 16.86 3.42 -2.46
CA TYR A 129 18.32 3.59 -2.33
C TYR A 129 19.10 2.27 -2.42
N SER A 130 18.42 1.13 -2.31
CA SER A 130 18.97 -0.21 -2.44
C SER A 130 18.36 -0.92 -3.64
N LYS A 131 19.12 -1.84 -4.27
CA LYS A 131 18.57 -2.77 -5.28
C LYS A 131 17.38 -3.59 -4.74
N LYS A 132 17.28 -3.82 -3.43
CA LYS A 132 16.11 -4.49 -2.83
C LYS A 132 14.86 -3.64 -2.92
N TYR A 133 14.97 -2.35 -2.58
CA TYR A 133 13.86 -1.42 -2.73
C TYR A 133 13.48 -1.20 -4.18
N GLU A 134 14.47 -1.07 -5.07
CA GLU A 134 14.24 -1.00 -6.52
C GLU A 134 13.50 -2.24 -7.04
N GLY A 135 13.95 -3.43 -6.65
CA GLY A 135 13.32 -4.69 -7.04
C GLY A 135 11.92 -4.86 -6.46
N LEU A 136 11.69 -4.44 -5.21
CA LEU A 136 10.37 -4.49 -4.59
C LEU A 136 9.40 -3.52 -5.26
N ALA A 137 9.85 -2.28 -5.51
CA ALA A 137 9.07 -1.27 -6.23
C ALA A 137 8.67 -1.77 -7.61
N THR A 138 9.65 -2.30 -8.36
CA THR A 138 9.44 -2.86 -9.71
C THR A 138 8.47 -4.02 -9.67
N GLY A 139 8.61 -4.93 -8.69
CA GLY A 139 7.73 -6.08 -8.51
C GLY A 139 6.30 -5.68 -8.24
N ILE A 140 6.07 -4.76 -7.29
CA ILE A 140 4.72 -4.26 -6.96
C ILE A 140 4.10 -3.56 -8.16
N TYR A 141 4.81 -2.59 -8.76
CA TYR A 141 4.33 -1.83 -9.90
C TYR A 141 3.99 -2.74 -11.09
N THR A 142 4.93 -3.62 -11.48
CA THR A 142 4.75 -4.51 -12.65
C THR A 142 3.62 -5.51 -12.45
N THR A 143 3.44 -6.03 -11.24
CA THR A 143 2.36 -7.00 -10.95
C THR A 143 1.00 -6.35 -11.11
N LEU A 144 0.80 -5.16 -10.53
CA LEU A 144 -0.48 -4.42 -10.66
C LEU A 144 -0.77 -4.06 -12.13
N GLU A 145 0.22 -3.54 -12.85
CA GLU A 145 0.10 -3.19 -14.27
C GLU A 145 -0.19 -4.41 -15.16
N ARG A 146 0.43 -5.56 -14.89
CA ARG A 146 0.16 -6.81 -15.61
C ARG A 146 -1.27 -7.28 -15.45
N HIS A 147 -1.85 -7.05 -14.27
CA HIS A 147 -3.26 -7.30 -14.01
C HIS A 147 -4.18 -6.19 -14.56
N GLY A 148 -3.64 -5.17 -15.24
CA GLY A 148 -4.37 -4.09 -15.90
C GLY A 148 -4.75 -2.91 -15.01
N LEU A 149 -4.29 -2.91 -13.75
CA LEU A 149 -4.53 -1.81 -12.81
C LEU A 149 -3.39 -0.80 -12.91
N HIS A 150 -3.72 0.44 -13.27
CA HIS A 150 -2.72 1.51 -13.32
C HIS A 150 -2.21 1.79 -11.90
N ALA A 151 -0.89 1.79 -11.73
CA ALA A 151 -0.25 2.02 -10.44
C ALA A 151 0.69 3.23 -10.49
N ALA A 152 0.79 3.94 -9.37
CA ALA A 152 1.78 4.99 -9.16
C ALA A 152 2.44 4.79 -7.78
N LEU A 153 3.75 4.96 -7.71
CA LEU A 153 4.50 4.85 -6.46
C LEU A 153 5.06 6.22 -6.05
N ALA A 154 4.67 6.66 -4.86
CA ALA A 154 5.26 7.78 -4.18
C ALA A 154 6.39 7.31 -3.25
N PHE A 155 7.46 8.10 -3.19
CA PHE A 155 8.62 7.78 -2.37
C PHE A 155 8.78 8.79 -1.24
N MET A 156 8.86 8.30 -0.01
CA MET A 156 9.06 9.17 1.14
C MET A 156 9.83 8.49 2.28
N ARG A 157 10.52 9.31 3.08
CA ARG A 157 11.27 8.85 4.26
C ARG A 157 10.38 8.75 5.49
N GLY A 158 10.73 7.82 6.36
CA GLY A 158 10.07 7.60 7.65
C GLY A 158 8.77 6.82 7.50
N SER A 159 8.55 5.84 8.38
CA SER A 159 7.28 5.09 8.43
C SER A 159 6.12 5.97 8.89
N ASN A 160 6.37 6.88 9.84
CA ASN A 160 5.37 7.83 10.36
C ASN A 160 4.74 8.66 9.24
N ASN A 161 5.56 9.21 8.33
CA ASN A 161 5.05 10.07 7.26
C ASN A 161 4.23 9.28 6.22
N ARG A 162 4.64 8.03 5.94
CA ARG A 162 3.92 7.11 5.04
C ARG A 162 2.53 6.78 5.59
N LEU A 163 2.47 6.42 6.87
CA LEU A 163 1.20 6.10 7.51
C LEU A 163 0.30 7.32 7.68
N LYS A 164 0.86 8.49 7.99
CA LYS A 164 0.08 9.73 7.99
C LYS A 164 -0.52 10.02 6.61
N GLY A 165 0.23 9.83 5.53
CA GLY A 165 -0.29 9.98 4.17
C GLY A 165 -1.38 8.96 3.82
N LEU A 166 -1.26 7.73 4.32
CA LEU A 166 -2.28 6.69 4.18
C LEU A 166 -3.57 7.06 4.94
N GLU A 167 -3.45 7.52 6.19
CA GLU A 167 -4.56 7.99 7.03
C GLU A 167 -5.29 9.20 6.41
N GLU A 168 -4.53 10.14 5.85
CA GLU A 168 -5.04 11.30 5.10
C GLU A 168 -5.61 10.92 3.72
N LYS A 169 -5.63 9.63 3.37
CA LYS A 169 -6.14 9.09 2.09
C LYS A 169 -5.44 9.67 0.85
N ARG A 170 -4.18 10.09 1.01
CA ARG A 170 -3.31 10.49 -0.11
C ARG A 170 -2.74 9.28 -0.86
N TYR A 171 -2.73 8.12 -0.20
CA TYR A 171 -2.26 6.85 -0.74
C TYR A 171 -3.28 5.76 -0.45
N ASP A 172 -3.39 4.77 -1.33
CA ASP A 172 -4.23 3.59 -1.16
C ASP A 172 -3.55 2.53 -0.28
N PHE A 173 -2.23 2.42 -0.41
CA PHE A 173 -1.42 1.48 0.35
C PHE A 173 -0.05 2.05 0.71
N ALA A 174 0.58 1.47 1.73
CA ALA A 174 1.96 1.75 2.10
C ALA A 174 2.77 0.45 2.17
N VAL A 175 4.02 0.50 1.72
CA VAL A 175 5.00 -0.56 1.95
C VAL A 175 5.74 -0.25 3.23
N LEU A 176 5.85 -1.19 4.17
CA LEU A 176 6.57 -1.08 5.45
C LEU A 176 7.39 -2.36 5.69
N SER A 177 8.21 -2.39 6.74
CA SER A 177 8.64 -3.66 7.31
C SER A 177 7.50 -4.28 8.13
N GLN A 178 7.52 -5.60 8.29
CA GLN A 178 6.58 -6.31 9.18
C GLN A 178 6.70 -5.82 10.63
N LEU A 179 7.92 -5.50 11.10
CA LEU A 179 8.16 -4.96 12.44
C LEU A 179 7.43 -3.63 12.62
N THR A 180 7.62 -2.71 11.68
CA THR A 180 6.96 -1.41 11.70
C THR A 180 5.45 -1.55 11.61
N ALA A 181 4.92 -2.38 10.70
CA ALA A 181 3.47 -2.56 10.58
C ALA A 181 2.85 -3.09 11.89
N GLN A 182 3.48 -4.09 12.51
CA GLN A 182 3.01 -4.65 13.78
C GLN A 182 3.05 -3.60 14.90
N TYR A 183 4.12 -2.80 14.98
CA TYR A 183 4.24 -1.72 15.97
C TYR A 183 3.04 -0.76 15.97
N TYR A 184 2.50 -0.42 14.79
CA TYR A 184 1.33 0.46 14.68
C TYR A 184 0.02 -0.28 14.92
N ILE A 185 -0.13 -1.50 14.40
CA ILE A 185 -1.32 -2.34 14.65
C ILE A 185 -1.52 -2.57 16.15
N ASP A 186 -0.46 -2.91 16.88
CA ASP A 186 -0.51 -3.14 18.33
C ASP A 186 -0.89 -1.88 19.13
N ARG A 187 -0.73 -0.70 18.53
CA ARG A 187 -1.12 0.60 19.10
C ARG A 187 -2.54 1.02 18.70
N GLY A 188 -3.26 0.17 17.97
CA GLY A 188 -4.63 0.44 17.53
C GLY A 188 -4.72 1.35 16.31
N GLU A 189 -3.64 1.54 15.57
CA GLU A 189 -3.70 2.27 14.30
C GLU A 189 -4.60 1.55 13.30
N ASN A 190 -5.32 2.35 12.51
CA ASN A 190 -6.37 1.86 11.62
C ASN A 190 -5.81 1.31 10.29
N ILE A 191 -4.85 0.39 10.38
CA ILE A 191 -4.21 -0.27 9.25
C ILE A 191 -4.29 -1.78 9.39
N ARG A 192 -4.17 -2.47 8.26
CA ARG A 192 -4.04 -3.92 8.20
C ARG A 192 -2.98 -4.33 7.20
N ILE A 193 -2.33 -5.44 7.47
CA ILE A 193 -1.42 -6.09 6.53
C ILE A 193 -2.25 -6.81 5.48
N VAL A 194 -1.97 -6.49 4.21
CA VAL A 194 -2.59 -7.13 3.05
C VAL A 194 -1.76 -8.31 2.59
N GLU A 195 -0.45 -8.12 2.48
CA GLU A 195 0.47 -9.17 2.04
C GLU A 195 1.83 -9.00 2.72
N ASN A 196 2.48 -10.14 3.00
CA ASN A 196 3.84 -10.20 3.52
C ASN A 196 4.73 -10.97 2.53
N PHE A 197 5.74 -10.30 2.00
CA PHE A 197 6.64 -10.85 0.98
C PHE A 197 7.68 -11.81 1.57
N GLY A 198 7.89 -11.80 2.89
CA GLY A 198 8.76 -12.70 3.63
C GLY A 198 10.17 -12.16 3.78
N LYS A 199 11.05 -12.96 4.37
CA LYS A 199 12.39 -12.54 4.82
C LYS A 199 13.24 -11.94 3.70
N PHE A 200 14.03 -10.93 4.06
CA PHE A 200 15.03 -10.29 3.20
C PHE A 200 14.47 -9.59 1.96
N THR A 201 13.17 -9.26 1.96
CA THR A 201 12.48 -8.58 0.85
C THR A 201 12.41 -7.07 1.05
N TYR A 202 12.52 -6.58 2.28
CA TYR A 202 12.59 -5.15 2.60
C TYR A 202 14.04 -4.67 2.63
N VAL A 203 14.82 -5.27 3.53
CA VAL A 203 16.25 -5.01 3.74
C VAL A 203 16.97 -6.32 3.99
N GLY A 204 18.29 -6.36 3.78
CA GLY A 204 19.12 -7.54 3.94
C GLY A 204 19.43 -7.82 5.40
N ARG A 205 19.93 -6.81 6.11
CA ARG A 205 20.20 -6.89 7.55
C ARG A 205 20.41 -5.50 8.14
N HIS A 206 19.95 -5.32 9.37
CA HIS A 206 20.38 -4.21 10.20
C HIS A 206 21.63 -4.58 10.99
N VAL A 207 22.55 -3.62 11.10
CA VAL A 207 23.83 -3.76 11.79
C VAL A 207 24.07 -2.56 12.68
N LEU A 208 24.93 -2.73 13.70
CA LEU A 208 25.49 -1.61 14.43
C LEU A 208 26.67 -1.06 13.63
N LEU A 209 26.55 0.18 13.16
CA LEU A 209 27.59 0.89 12.44
C LEU A 209 28.49 1.63 13.43
N LEU A 210 29.79 1.47 13.25
CA LEU A 210 30.86 1.96 14.12
C LEU A 210 31.98 2.54 13.25
N ARG A 211 32.92 3.29 13.84
CA ARG A 211 34.18 3.60 13.16
C ARG A 211 35.08 2.38 13.10
N GLU A 212 36.00 2.32 12.13
CA GLU A 212 36.94 1.20 11.98
C GLU A 212 37.84 0.99 13.21
N ASP A 213 38.27 2.07 13.87
CA ASP A 213 39.14 2.04 15.04
C ASP A 213 38.38 1.85 16.36
N ASP A 214 37.05 1.67 16.31
CA ASP A 214 36.22 1.63 17.50
C ASP A 214 36.35 0.28 18.25
N PRO A 215 36.70 0.28 19.55
CA PRO A 215 36.90 -0.95 20.32
C PRO A 215 35.58 -1.72 20.57
N ALA A 216 34.42 -1.10 20.41
CA ALA A 216 33.13 -1.77 20.53
C ALA A 216 32.81 -2.72 19.35
N ARG A 217 33.70 -2.80 18.35
CA ARG A 217 33.63 -3.81 17.27
C ARG A 217 33.72 -5.25 17.81
N GLU A 218 34.51 -5.46 18.85
CA GLU A 218 34.81 -6.78 19.42
C GLU A 218 34.44 -6.88 20.91
N SER A 219 33.81 -5.84 21.47
CA SER A 219 33.42 -5.79 22.88
C SER A 219 32.05 -5.16 23.09
N ASP A 220 31.40 -5.50 24.21
CA ASP A 220 30.10 -4.93 24.63
C ASP A 220 30.21 -3.68 25.51
N ARG A 221 31.34 -2.97 25.43
CA ARG A 221 31.59 -1.77 26.22
C ARG A 221 31.06 -0.55 25.48
N PHE A 222 29.91 -0.04 25.93
CA PHE A 222 29.24 1.12 25.35
C PHE A 222 29.06 2.28 26.35
N GLU A 223 29.71 2.22 27.50
CA GLU A 223 29.58 3.22 28.58
C GLU A 223 29.86 4.64 28.04
N GLY A 224 28.84 5.50 28.13
CA GLY A 224 28.91 6.90 27.68
C GLY A 224 28.85 7.10 26.16
N TYR A 225 28.55 6.06 25.37
CA TYR A 225 28.46 6.19 23.91
C TYR A 225 27.29 7.08 23.50
N LYS A 226 27.52 7.92 22.49
CA LYS A 226 26.50 8.72 21.82
C LYS A 226 25.89 7.93 20.66
N ILE A 227 24.66 7.49 20.79
CA ILE A 227 23.99 6.63 19.82
C ILE A 227 23.05 7.44 18.93
N GLY A 228 23.32 7.45 17.63
CA GLY A 228 22.49 8.15 16.65
C GLY A 228 21.15 7.46 16.41
N VAL A 229 20.04 8.18 16.61
CA VAL A 229 18.68 7.67 16.42
C VAL A 229 17.87 8.56 15.47
N ASP A 230 17.36 7.96 14.40
CA ASP A 230 16.34 8.56 13.56
C ASP A 230 14.94 8.27 14.13
N SER A 231 14.35 9.30 14.73
CA SER A 231 13.02 9.22 15.34
C SER A 231 11.89 8.98 14.33
N SER A 232 12.13 9.21 13.04
CA SER A 232 11.18 8.96 11.96
C SER A 232 11.17 7.51 11.46
N SER A 233 12.19 6.71 11.84
CA SER A 233 12.32 5.29 11.50
C SER A 233 11.98 4.41 12.70
N VAL A 234 10.82 3.74 12.64
CA VAL A 234 10.40 2.81 13.70
C VAL A 234 11.36 1.64 13.84
N ASP A 235 11.81 1.04 12.73
CA ASP A 235 12.77 -0.07 12.77
C ASP A 235 14.08 0.33 13.44
N GLN A 236 14.70 1.42 12.95
CA GLN A 236 15.98 1.88 13.46
C GLN A 236 15.90 2.23 14.95
N LYS A 237 14.87 2.96 15.37
CA LYS A 237 14.63 3.29 16.77
C LYS A 237 14.38 2.05 17.64
N THR A 238 13.57 1.11 17.17
CA THR A 238 13.19 -0.10 17.93
C THR A 238 14.40 -1.03 18.10
N LEU A 239 15.11 -1.31 17.00
CA LEU A 239 16.33 -2.13 17.02
C LEU A 239 17.43 -1.49 17.86
N THR A 240 17.59 -0.16 17.79
CA THR A 240 18.56 0.57 18.61
C THR A 240 18.24 0.40 20.09
N LYS A 241 17.00 0.67 20.49
CA LYS A 241 16.57 0.54 21.90
C LYS A 241 16.68 -0.87 22.42
N GLU A 242 16.38 -1.87 21.60
CA GLU A 242 16.48 -3.27 22.01
C GLU A 242 17.93 -3.74 22.14
N PHE A 243 18.81 -3.33 21.21
CA PHE A 243 20.23 -3.68 21.26
C PHE A 243 20.95 -3.04 22.45
N PHE A 244 20.68 -1.76 22.72
CA PHE A 244 21.31 -1.05 23.82
C PHE A 244 20.64 -1.35 25.17
N GLY A 245 19.33 -1.59 25.21
CA GLY A 245 18.63 -1.99 26.43
C GLY A 245 18.90 -1.04 27.60
N GLU A 246 19.43 -1.60 28.69
CA GLU A 246 19.80 -0.87 29.92
C GLU A 246 21.26 -0.37 29.93
N LYS A 247 22.00 -0.49 28.82
CA LYS A 247 23.38 0.01 28.72
C LYS A 247 23.40 1.53 28.90
N ASP A 248 24.46 2.02 29.55
CA ASP A 248 24.67 3.46 29.78
C ASP A 248 25.12 4.16 28.48
N VAL A 249 24.13 4.67 27.73
CA VAL A 249 24.32 5.36 26.45
C VAL A 249 23.47 6.63 26.36
N GLU A 250 23.97 7.63 25.61
CA GLU A 250 23.25 8.86 25.30
C GLU A 250 22.63 8.75 23.90
N TYR A 251 21.30 8.85 23.78
CA TYR A 251 20.63 8.84 22.48
C TYR A 251 20.61 10.23 21.84
N ILE A 252 21.28 10.37 20.69
CA ILE A 252 21.36 11.61 19.92
C ILE A 252 20.33 11.58 18.78
N PRO A 253 19.28 12.42 18.80
CA PRO A 253 18.31 12.49 17.72
C PRO A 253 18.94 13.09 16.47
N LEU A 254 18.73 12.45 15.31
CA LEU A 254 19.22 12.90 14.01
C LEU A 254 18.33 12.38 12.88
N VAL A 255 18.63 12.74 11.63
CA VAL A 255 17.98 12.16 10.44
C VAL A 255 18.88 11.07 9.85
N TYR A 256 18.32 9.98 9.29
CA TYR A 256 19.08 8.84 8.76
C TYR A 256 20.29 9.24 7.91
N SER A 257 20.14 10.19 6.98
CA SER A 257 21.23 10.66 6.11
C SER A 257 22.40 11.35 6.84
N GLN A 258 22.22 11.75 8.10
CA GLN A 258 23.24 12.38 8.94
C GLN A 258 24.09 11.38 9.72
N ILE A 259 23.68 10.11 9.81
CA ILE A 259 24.38 9.08 10.61
C ILE A 259 25.84 8.94 10.18
N VAL A 260 26.08 8.68 8.90
CA VAL A 260 27.45 8.48 8.37
C VAL A 260 28.32 9.73 8.57
N PRO A 261 27.88 10.95 8.19
CA PRO A 261 28.62 12.17 8.50
C PRO A 261 28.90 12.36 10.00
N PHE A 262 27.95 12.05 10.88
CA PHE A 262 28.09 12.27 12.32
C PHE A 262 29.05 11.28 12.96
N LEU A 263 29.06 10.02 12.50
CA LEU A 263 30.07 9.02 12.92
C LEU A 263 31.48 9.50 12.56
N ARG A 264 31.67 9.98 11.32
CA ARG A 264 32.95 10.49 10.82
C ARG A 264 33.41 11.74 11.57
N MET A 265 32.49 12.65 11.90
CA MET A 265 32.76 13.85 12.69
C MET A 265 32.89 13.59 14.20
N LYS A 266 32.75 12.34 14.65
CA LYS A 266 32.75 11.96 16.08
C LYS A 266 31.69 12.69 16.90
N LYS A 267 30.55 13.02 16.27
CA LYS A 267 29.37 13.59 16.95
C LYS A 267 28.49 12.51 17.59
N ILE A 268 28.56 11.30 17.04
CA ILE A 268 27.99 10.06 17.57
C ILE A 268 29.05 8.96 17.48
N ASP A 269 28.88 7.90 18.26
CA ASP A 269 29.79 6.77 18.38
C ASP A 269 29.30 5.52 17.66
N ALA A 270 27.98 5.30 17.67
CA ALA A 270 27.37 4.21 16.92
C ALA A 270 25.96 4.56 16.44
N ALA A 271 25.45 3.82 15.47
CA ALA A 271 24.05 3.88 15.07
C ALA A 271 23.62 2.57 14.41
N VAL A 272 22.35 2.20 14.54
CA VAL A 272 21.79 1.09 13.74
C VAL A 272 21.60 1.56 12.29
N TRP A 273 22.01 0.71 11.33
CA TRP A 273 22.02 1.02 9.91
C TRP A 273 21.61 -0.19 9.04
N ASN A 274 21.04 0.06 7.86
CA ASN A 274 20.79 -0.96 6.84
C ASN A 274 22.07 -1.22 6.00
N LEU A 275 22.62 -2.43 6.07
CA LEU A 275 23.88 -2.76 5.39
C LEU A 275 23.81 -2.66 3.86
N ASP A 276 22.63 -2.77 3.25
CA ASP A 276 22.49 -2.76 1.78
C ASP A 276 22.83 -1.40 1.14
N ASP A 277 22.83 -0.32 1.94
CA ASP A 277 22.89 1.08 1.46
C ASP A 277 24.22 1.78 1.79
N ILE A 278 25.31 1.04 2.05
CA ILE A 278 26.56 1.64 2.51
C ILE A 278 27.83 0.99 1.95
N ASP A 279 28.73 1.84 1.46
CA ASP A 279 30.12 1.50 1.21
C ASP A 279 30.93 1.74 2.49
N LEU A 280 31.21 0.67 3.24
CA LEU A 280 31.93 0.75 4.51
C LEU A 280 33.37 1.22 4.33
N ALA A 281 34.05 0.70 3.31
CA ALA A 281 35.47 0.96 3.06
C ALA A 281 35.69 2.42 2.66
N ALA A 282 34.85 2.96 1.77
CA ALA A 282 34.95 4.36 1.36
C ALA A 282 34.63 5.34 2.50
N ASN A 283 33.91 4.90 3.54
CA ASN A 283 33.53 5.74 4.67
C ASN A 283 34.42 5.55 5.92
N HIS A 284 35.39 4.63 5.89
CA HIS A 284 36.20 4.24 7.05
C HIS A 284 35.34 3.81 8.26
N LEU A 285 34.30 3.02 7.96
CA LEU A 285 33.37 2.50 8.94
C LEU A 285 33.44 0.97 9.01
N ALA A 286 33.14 0.44 10.19
CA ALA A 286 32.96 -0.99 10.41
C ALA A 286 31.53 -1.26 10.88
N TYR A 287 31.14 -2.52 10.86
CA TYR A 287 29.87 -2.94 11.43
C TYR A 287 30.04 -4.12 12.36
N ARG A 288 29.08 -4.24 13.28
CA ARG A 288 28.86 -5.41 14.13
C ARG A 288 27.43 -5.89 13.94
N ALA A 289 27.22 -7.21 13.94
CA ALA A 289 25.88 -7.79 13.90
C ALA A 289 25.10 -7.41 15.17
N LEU A 290 23.79 -7.17 15.03
CA LEU A 290 22.91 -7.05 16.19
C LEU A 290 22.67 -8.46 16.76
N ASP A 291 22.83 -8.63 18.07
CA ASP A 291 22.78 -9.96 18.71
C ASP A 291 21.34 -10.55 18.78
N ASN A 292 20.31 -9.74 18.53
CA ASN A 292 18.90 -10.11 18.67
C ASN A 292 18.29 -10.72 17.40
N ARG A 293 18.44 -12.04 17.25
CA ARG A 293 17.99 -12.80 16.08
C ARG A 293 16.47 -12.75 15.79
N ARG A 294 15.61 -12.49 16.78
CA ARG A 294 14.14 -12.51 16.57
C ARG A 294 13.64 -11.25 15.86
N LEU A 295 14.05 -10.07 16.30
CA LEU A 295 13.69 -8.82 15.62
C LEU A 295 14.37 -8.67 14.26
N ASN A 296 15.65 -9.08 14.16
CA ASN A 296 16.46 -9.05 12.92
C ASN A 296 15.89 -9.86 11.75
N ILE A 297 14.83 -10.63 11.97
CA ILE A 297 14.18 -11.37 10.89
C ILE A 297 12.93 -10.62 10.42
N VAL A 298 12.16 -10.06 11.35
CA VAL A 298 10.84 -9.46 11.07
C VAL A 298 10.98 -8.07 10.43
N ASP A 299 12.01 -7.32 10.81
CA ASP A 299 12.39 -6.04 10.18
C ASP A 299 12.85 -6.18 8.72
N THR A 300 13.26 -7.37 8.29
CA THR A 300 13.66 -7.67 6.89
C THR A 300 12.49 -8.00 5.98
N GLU A 301 11.31 -8.25 6.54
CA GLU A 301 10.12 -8.67 5.79
C GLU A 301 9.36 -7.45 5.29
N ALA A 302 9.20 -7.32 3.97
CA ALA A 302 8.38 -6.27 3.40
C ALA A 302 6.91 -6.65 3.49
N VAL A 303 6.07 -5.69 3.88
CA VAL A 303 4.62 -5.83 3.90
C VAL A 303 3.95 -4.69 3.15
N VAL A 304 2.82 -5.00 2.52
CA VAL A 304 1.87 -3.99 2.06
C VAL A 304 0.79 -3.85 3.10
N VAL A 305 0.53 -2.62 3.53
CA VAL A 305 -0.58 -2.27 4.41
C VAL A 305 -1.56 -1.33 3.70
N CYS A 306 -2.83 -1.41 4.08
CA CYS A 306 -3.85 -0.44 3.70
C CYS A 306 -4.69 -0.07 4.93
N LEU A 307 -5.56 0.92 4.79
CA LEU A 307 -6.55 1.26 5.81
C LEU A 307 -7.52 0.07 6.06
N SER A 308 -7.82 -0.21 7.35
CA SER A 308 -8.64 -1.37 7.74
C SER A 308 -10.11 -1.23 7.36
N GLU A 309 -10.64 -0.01 7.34
CA GLU A 309 -11.98 0.31 6.88
C GLU A 309 -12.10 0.31 5.35
N ASN A 310 -11.00 0.49 4.62
CA ASN A 310 -11.01 0.48 3.16
C ASN A 310 -11.03 -0.94 2.61
N GLY A 311 -12.18 -1.60 2.76
CA GLY A 311 -12.42 -2.97 2.33
C GLY A 311 -12.19 -3.18 0.83
N PHE A 312 -12.47 -2.17 0.01
CA PHE A 312 -12.34 -2.30 -1.43
C PHE A 312 -10.87 -2.34 -1.86
N VAL A 313 -10.03 -1.40 -1.41
CA VAL A 313 -8.58 -1.42 -1.70
C VAL A 313 -7.94 -2.72 -1.22
N TYR A 314 -8.32 -3.21 -0.03
CA TYR A 314 -7.86 -4.51 0.46
C TYR A 314 -8.17 -5.65 -0.53
N GLN A 315 -9.40 -5.71 -1.06
CA GLN A 315 -9.79 -6.75 -2.02
C GLN A 315 -9.06 -6.60 -3.36
N ILE A 316 -8.85 -5.37 -3.83
CA ILE A 316 -8.09 -5.10 -5.06
C ILE A 316 -6.67 -5.65 -4.91
N LEU A 317 -5.96 -5.23 -3.87
CA LEU A 317 -4.60 -5.70 -3.59
C LEU A 317 -4.56 -7.22 -3.40
N LYS A 318 -5.48 -7.80 -2.62
CA LYS A 318 -5.54 -9.27 -2.45
C LYS A 318 -5.78 -10.04 -3.75
N THR A 319 -6.46 -9.44 -4.71
CA THR A 319 -6.79 -10.08 -5.99
C THR A 319 -5.71 -9.88 -7.04
N MET A 320 -5.06 -8.72 -7.06
CA MET A 320 -4.23 -8.26 -8.17
C MET A 320 -2.75 -8.08 -7.81
N LEU A 321 -2.36 -8.19 -6.53
CA LEU A 321 -0.97 -8.16 -6.09
C LEU A 321 -0.48 -9.58 -5.78
N ASP A 322 -0.20 -10.37 -6.81
CA ASP A 322 0.30 -11.73 -6.61
C ASP A 322 1.69 -11.72 -5.97
N ARG A 323 1.81 -12.40 -4.83
CA ARG A 323 3.04 -12.46 -4.05
C ARG A 323 4.20 -13.08 -4.82
N ARG A 324 3.96 -14.12 -5.62
CA ARG A 324 5.04 -14.81 -6.36
C ARG A 324 5.56 -13.93 -7.47
N GLU A 325 4.68 -13.28 -8.21
CA GLU A 325 5.06 -12.36 -9.29
C GLU A 325 5.91 -11.19 -8.78
N VAL A 326 5.53 -10.58 -7.65
CA VAL A 326 6.33 -9.52 -7.02
C VAL A 326 7.72 -10.03 -6.65
N LEU A 327 7.80 -11.20 -6.02
CA LEU A 327 9.08 -11.77 -5.55
C LEU A 327 9.99 -12.21 -6.70
N ASP A 328 9.43 -12.78 -7.75
CA ASP A 328 10.21 -13.23 -8.90
C ASP A 328 10.74 -12.03 -9.70
N CYS A 329 9.94 -10.97 -9.82
CA CYS A 329 10.41 -9.70 -10.36
C CYS A 329 11.51 -9.08 -9.50
N GLN A 330 11.34 -9.04 -8.17
CA GLN A 330 12.36 -8.54 -7.26
C GLN A 330 13.68 -9.31 -7.40
N LYS A 331 13.64 -10.66 -7.48
CA LYS A 331 14.83 -11.48 -7.71
C LYS A 331 15.48 -11.18 -9.05
N GLY A 332 14.70 -10.99 -10.11
CA GLY A 332 15.21 -10.60 -11.43
C GLY A 332 15.96 -9.27 -11.39
N VAL A 333 15.45 -8.28 -10.64
CA VAL A 333 16.16 -7.01 -10.44
C VAL A 333 17.43 -7.18 -9.61
N LEU A 334 17.39 -7.97 -8.54
CA LEU A 334 18.56 -8.24 -7.69
C LEU A 334 19.69 -8.99 -8.43
N SER A 335 19.34 -9.79 -9.44
CA SER A 335 20.27 -10.57 -10.27
C SER A 335 20.66 -9.85 -11.57
N ASP A 336 20.24 -8.60 -11.77
CA ASP A 336 20.47 -7.81 -12.98
C ASP A 336 19.84 -8.41 -14.26
N GLU A 337 18.89 -9.35 -14.12
CA GLU A 337 18.11 -9.93 -15.22
C GLU A 337 16.97 -8.99 -15.67
N ILE A 338 16.48 -8.15 -14.77
CA ILE A 338 15.40 -7.17 -15.01
C ILE A 338 15.91 -5.78 -14.62
N MET A 339 15.81 -4.81 -15.53
CA MET A 339 16.08 -3.41 -15.19
C MET A 339 14.97 -2.84 -14.31
N PRO A 340 15.30 -2.12 -13.22
CA PRO A 340 14.28 -1.50 -12.38
C PRO A 340 13.35 -0.57 -13.16
N LYS A 341 12.05 -0.66 -12.87
CA LYS A 341 10.99 0.18 -13.46
C LYS A 341 9.86 0.35 -12.46
N TYR A 342 9.64 1.56 -11.97
CA TYR A 342 8.64 1.85 -10.94
C TYR A 342 8.21 3.33 -10.93
#